data_AF-M4YZX1-F1
#
_entry.id   AF-M4YZX1-F1
#
_cell.length_a   1.000
_cell.length_b   1.000
_cell.length_c   1.000
_cell.angle_alpha   90.00
_cell.angle_beta   90.00
_cell.angle_gamma   90.00
#
_symmetry.space_group_name_H-M   'P 1'
#
loop_
_entity.id
_entity.type
_entity.pdbx_description
1 polymer ?
#
loop_
_entity_poly.entity_id
_entity_poly.type
_entity_poly.pdbx_seq_one_letter_code
_entity_poly.pdbx_strand_id
1 'polypeptide(L)'
;MHSGPIRATLRLPLTLLDAGKAPFGREVPSAAALLSPPAFQDELSWERAGSAMKVTVERAQLLKSLGHVHRVVERRNTIPILGNVLVRAENARLSLRATDLDLEVTETLAAETATAGSTTVPAHMFYDIVRKLPDGSQIVLESDGERAVLAIRAGRSKFTLQTLPESDFPDLAAGEMTHAFGVPAKDIKSLIDRTQFAISTEETRYYLNGIYLHAGGNAKQPTLRAVATDGHRLAQVDLPQPAGAAEMPGVIVPRKTVGEVQRLIEDNDSEIRIELSQGKIRFTLGQVVLTSKLIDGTFPDYGRVIPQNNDKELVVDKADFAAAVDRVSTISSERGRAVKLALAPGKLVLSVTNPDSGSATEELEVEYAADALDIGFNSRYLLDIAAQIEGEVAVLRLADPGSPTLIQDRDNRNALYVLMPMRV
;
A
#
# COMPACT_ATOMS: atom_id res chain seq x y z
N MET A 1 40.13 7.68 54.31
CA MET A 1 41.19 8.35 53.52
C MET A 1 40.59 8.79 52.19
N HIS A 2 40.77 10.07 51.87
CA HIS A 2 40.68 10.80 50.59
C HIS A 2 39.74 10.30 49.45
N SER A 3 38.73 11.05 48.96
CA SER A 3 38.74 12.30 48.16
C SER A 3 39.69 12.24 46.96
N GLY A 4 39.36 12.50 45.69
CA GLY A 4 38.28 13.22 45.03
C GLY A 4 38.57 13.27 43.50
N PRO A 5 37.84 14.09 42.71
CA PRO A 5 37.68 13.97 41.25
C PRO A 5 38.61 14.89 40.42
N ILE A 6 38.71 14.66 39.10
CA ILE A 6 39.40 15.55 38.15
C ILE A 6 38.38 16.14 37.16
N ARG A 7 38.19 17.46 37.25
CA ARG A 7 37.70 18.38 36.20
C ARG A 7 38.85 19.36 35.97
N ALA A 8 39.24 19.61 34.72
CA ALA A 8 40.20 20.65 34.38
C ALA A 8 39.54 21.72 33.51
N THR A 9 39.45 22.90 34.08
CA THR A 9 38.99 24.16 33.48
C THR A 9 40.23 24.94 33.03
N LEU A 10 40.28 25.41 31.78
CA LEU A 10 41.32 26.32 31.31
C LEU A 10 40.85 27.78 31.50
N ARG A 11 41.59 28.51 32.36
CA ARG A 11 41.58 29.97 32.53
C ARG A 11 42.91 30.51 31.99
N LEU A 12 42.87 31.64 31.29
CA LEU A 12 43.99 32.58 31.12
C LEU A 12 43.44 34.03 31.19
N PRO A 13 44.26 35.05 31.54
CA PRO A 13 43.93 36.01 32.60
C PRO A 13 43.75 37.47 32.14
N LEU A 14 43.32 38.32 33.09
CA LEU A 14 43.17 39.78 33.04
C LEU A 14 44.32 40.47 33.82
N THR A 15 44.85 41.58 33.29
CA THR A 15 45.35 42.86 33.90
C THR A 15 46.52 43.45 33.06
N LEU A 16 46.40 44.60 32.36
CA LEU A 16 46.42 46.05 32.72
C LEU A 16 47.83 46.67 32.92
N LEU A 17 48.06 47.83 32.24
CA LEU A 17 49.19 48.82 32.21
C LEU A 17 49.95 48.80 30.85
N ASP A 18 50.24 49.89 30.13
CA ASP A 18 50.40 51.30 30.50
C ASP A 18 50.21 52.26 29.29
N ALA A 19 50.17 53.55 29.60
CA ALA A 19 49.68 54.72 28.87
C ALA A 19 50.27 55.09 27.48
N GLY A 20 49.48 55.87 26.71
CA GLY A 20 49.95 56.54 25.49
C GLY A 20 48.98 57.53 24.82
N LYS A 21 48.76 58.70 25.46
CA LYS A 21 48.31 60.01 24.91
C LYS A 21 46.94 60.14 24.20
N ALA A 22 46.07 60.95 24.82
CA ALA A 22 44.95 61.65 24.18
C ALA A 22 45.42 62.83 23.30
N PRO A 23 44.55 63.34 22.41
CA PRO A 23 44.08 64.71 22.66
C PRO A 23 42.59 64.93 22.35
N PHE A 24 42.08 66.03 22.91
CA PHE A 24 40.73 66.61 22.81
C PHE A 24 39.69 66.08 23.80
N GLY A 25 39.53 66.88 24.85
CA GLY A 25 38.62 66.62 25.95
C GLY A 25 37.18 67.08 25.68
N ARG A 26 36.29 66.51 26.49
CA ARG A 26 35.29 67.21 27.30
C ARG A 26 34.67 66.19 28.27
N GLU A 27 34.27 66.71 29.42
CA GLU A 27 33.79 65.99 30.61
C GLU A 27 32.59 65.08 30.34
N VAL A 28 32.52 63.96 31.07
CA VAL A 28 31.37 63.05 31.12
C VAL A 28 30.59 63.30 32.40
N PRO A 29 29.27 63.59 32.37
CA PRO A 29 28.42 63.42 33.53
C PRO A 29 27.81 62.01 33.61
N SER A 30 27.60 61.58 34.86
CA SER A 30 27.12 60.29 35.36
C SER A 30 25.82 59.75 34.76
N ALA A 31 25.70 58.42 34.81
CA ALA A 31 24.51 57.62 34.60
C ALA A 31 23.31 58.07 35.46
N ALA A 32 22.22 58.48 34.81
CA ALA A 32 20.82 58.23 35.15
C ALA A 32 19.94 59.04 34.18
N ALA A 33 18.88 58.41 33.69
CA ALA A 33 17.83 58.93 32.81
C ALA A 33 18.11 58.88 31.30
N LEU A 34 17.07 58.46 30.58
CA LEU A 34 16.90 58.35 29.13
C LEU A 34 17.40 57.04 28.50
N LEU A 35 16.51 56.04 28.48
CA LEU A 35 16.10 55.29 27.29
C LEU A 35 15.00 54.29 27.69
N SER A 36 13.77 54.78 27.80
CA SER A 36 12.56 53.97 27.67
C SER A 36 12.01 54.20 26.27
N PRO A 37 12.02 53.22 25.35
CA PRO A 37 11.27 53.34 24.12
C PRO A 37 9.77 53.11 24.38
N PRO A 38 8.87 53.76 23.61
CA PRO A 38 7.43 53.62 23.79
C PRO A 38 6.95 52.22 23.43
N ALA A 39 5.91 51.77 24.13
CA ALA A 39 5.22 50.51 23.89
C ALA A 39 4.64 50.49 22.46
N PHE A 40 5.25 49.68 21.60
CA PHE A 40 4.59 49.12 20.42
C PHE A 40 3.99 47.77 20.83
N GLN A 41 2.78 47.82 21.37
CA GLN A 41 1.87 46.69 21.35
C GLN A 41 0.99 46.85 20.11
N ASP A 42 1.44 46.27 19.00
CA ASP A 42 0.54 45.70 18.01
C ASP A 42 1.09 44.32 17.71
N GLU A 43 0.52 43.37 18.43
CA GLU A 43 0.77 41.95 18.31
C GLU A 43 0.44 41.50 16.88
N LEU A 44 1.44 40.95 16.20
CA LEU A 44 1.24 40.05 15.07
C LEU A 44 0.38 38.88 15.52
N SER A 45 -0.94 39.01 15.32
CA SER A 45 -1.89 37.91 15.35
C SER A 45 -1.73 37.08 14.07
N TRP A 46 -0.82 36.11 14.08
CA TRP A 46 -0.86 34.99 13.13
C TRP A 46 -1.87 33.94 13.61
N GLU A 47 -3.04 34.37 14.11
CA GLU A 47 -4.10 33.42 14.42
C GLU A 47 -4.57 32.76 13.12
N ARG A 48 -4.45 31.43 13.12
CA ARG A 48 -4.69 30.48 12.04
C ARG A 48 -6.14 30.55 11.52
N ALA A 49 -6.46 31.57 10.72
CA ALA A 49 -7.68 31.59 9.94
C ALA A 49 -7.54 30.59 8.78
N GLY A 50 -8.50 29.68 8.64
CA GLY A 50 -8.60 28.84 7.43
C GLY A 50 -8.84 29.73 6.21
N SER A 51 -8.50 29.26 5.02
CA SER A 51 -8.88 29.96 3.80
C SER A 51 -10.38 29.79 3.56
N ALA A 52 -11.12 30.90 3.44
CA ALA A 52 -12.53 30.85 3.07
C ALA A 52 -12.68 30.08 1.74
N MET A 53 -13.63 29.15 1.67
CA MET A 53 -13.80 28.26 0.52
C MET A 53 -15.27 28.16 0.16
N LYS A 54 -15.59 28.21 -1.14
CA LYS A 54 -16.93 27.95 -1.64
C LYS A 54 -16.88 27.26 -3.00
N VAL A 55 -17.33 26.02 -3.03
CA VAL A 55 -17.31 25.18 -4.24
C VAL A 55 -18.60 24.39 -4.37
N THR A 56 -19.10 24.28 -5.59
CA THR A 56 -20.25 23.43 -5.95
C THR A 56 -19.77 22.27 -6.81
N VAL A 57 -20.22 21.06 -6.49
CA VAL A 57 -19.83 19.84 -7.18
C VAL A 57 -21.00 18.86 -7.27
N GLU A 58 -21.07 18.10 -8.35
CA GLU A 58 -22.07 17.06 -8.52
C GLU A 58 -21.83 15.91 -7.54
N ARG A 59 -22.90 15.42 -6.90
CA ARG A 59 -22.80 14.30 -5.95
C ARG A 59 -22.11 13.07 -6.54
N ALA A 60 -22.44 12.66 -7.77
CA ALA A 60 -21.90 11.44 -8.37
C ALA A 60 -20.37 11.49 -8.49
N GLN A 61 -19.84 12.63 -8.94
CA GLN A 61 -18.40 12.86 -9.06
C GLN A 61 -17.73 12.90 -7.68
N LEU A 62 -18.29 13.67 -6.74
CA LEU A 62 -17.72 13.75 -5.38
C LEU A 62 -17.75 12.41 -4.66
N LEU A 63 -18.83 11.61 -4.83
CA LEU A 63 -18.96 10.29 -4.22
C LEU A 63 -17.92 9.32 -4.77
N LYS A 64 -17.68 9.33 -6.09
CA LYS A 64 -16.65 8.52 -6.74
C LYS A 64 -15.27 8.87 -6.17
N SER A 65 -14.90 10.14 -6.19
CA SER A 65 -13.57 10.57 -5.74
C SER A 65 -13.37 10.38 -4.23
N LEU A 66 -14.40 10.64 -3.40
CA LEU A 66 -14.34 10.30 -1.98
C LEU A 66 -14.18 8.80 -1.77
N GLY A 67 -14.86 7.97 -2.58
CA GLY A 67 -14.76 6.52 -2.58
C GLY A 67 -13.32 6.01 -2.73
N HIS A 68 -12.52 6.69 -3.55
CA HIS A 68 -11.11 6.41 -3.77
C HIS A 68 -10.23 6.87 -2.60
N VAL A 69 -10.35 8.12 -2.15
CA VAL A 69 -9.42 8.68 -1.16
C VAL A 69 -9.72 8.27 0.29
N HIS A 70 -10.98 8.12 0.69
CA HIS A 70 -11.32 7.93 2.12
C HIS A 70 -10.85 6.57 2.69
N ARG A 71 -10.56 5.59 1.83
CA ARG A 71 -10.18 4.22 2.24
C ARG A 71 -8.76 4.14 2.77
N VAL A 72 -7.89 5.06 2.36
CA VAL A 72 -6.52 5.20 2.89
C VAL A 72 -6.55 5.52 4.38
N VAL A 73 -7.58 6.27 4.81
CA VAL A 73 -7.75 6.70 6.20
C VAL A 73 -8.13 5.53 7.09
N GLU A 74 -7.23 5.20 8.02
CA GLU A 74 -7.48 4.21 9.05
C GLU A 74 -8.69 4.60 9.93
N ARG A 75 -9.48 3.62 10.34
CA ARG A 75 -10.66 3.88 11.20
C ARG A 75 -10.26 4.27 12.63
N ARG A 76 -9.06 3.89 13.06
CA ARG A 76 -8.51 4.18 14.39
C ARG A 76 -7.22 4.95 14.20
N ASN A 77 -7.26 6.25 14.47
CA ASN A 77 -6.11 7.13 14.42
C ASN A 77 -5.88 7.76 15.80
N THR A 78 -4.62 7.77 16.25
CA THR A 78 -4.20 8.52 17.44
C THR A 78 -3.92 9.99 17.10
N ILE A 79 -3.64 10.29 15.83
CA ILE A 79 -3.39 11.63 15.30
C ILE A 79 -4.65 12.10 14.54
N PRO A 80 -5.44 13.07 15.06
CA PRO A 80 -6.73 13.42 14.50
C PRO A 80 -6.72 13.86 13.03
N ILE A 81 -5.69 14.60 12.59
CA ILE A 81 -5.58 15.11 11.21
C ILE A 81 -5.50 13.98 10.17
N LEU A 82 -4.96 12.80 10.53
CA LEU A 82 -4.92 11.63 9.66
C LEU A 82 -6.30 10.97 9.48
N GLY A 83 -7.27 11.32 10.33
CA GLY A 83 -8.68 10.96 10.16
C GLY A 83 -9.42 11.81 9.11
N ASN A 84 -8.78 12.86 8.60
CA ASN A 84 -9.39 13.79 7.67
C ASN A 84 -8.94 13.55 6.22
N VAL A 85 -9.76 14.02 5.29
CA VAL A 85 -9.37 14.27 3.90
C VAL A 85 -9.14 15.78 3.75
N LEU A 86 -8.03 16.15 3.12
CA LEU A 86 -7.77 17.51 2.68
C LEU A 86 -8.63 17.80 1.44
N VAL A 87 -9.36 18.90 1.49
CA VAL A 87 -10.23 19.40 0.43
C VAL A 87 -9.70 20.75 0.00
N ARG A 88 -9.29 20.89 -1.26
CA ARG A 88 -8.79 22.15 -1.81
C ARG A 88 -9.56 22.48 -3.09
N ALA A 89 -10.15 23.68 -3.14
CA ALA A 89 -10.85 24.18 -4.32
C ALA A 89 -10.05 25.34 -4.94
N GLU A 90 -9.65 25.18 -6.19
CA GLU A 90 -8.92 26.20 -6.95
C GLU A 90 -9.07 25.96 -8.45
N ASN A 91 -8.99 27.00 -9.28
CA ASN A 91 -8.92 26.88 -10.74
C ASN A 91 -10.00 25.97 -11.38
N ALA A 92 -11.25 26.08 -10.92
CA ALA A 92 -12.39 25.24 -11.35
C ALA A 92 -12.19 23.72 -11.11
N ARG A 93 -11.41 23.39 -10.09
CA ARG A 93 -11.12 22.02 -9.67
C ARG A 93 -11.27 21.88 -8.17
N LEU A 94 -11.67 20.68 -7.76
CA LEU A 94 -11.66 20.22 -6.38
C LEU A 94 -10.61 19.10 -6.28
N SER A 95 -9.62 19.27 -5.43
CA SER A 95 -8.63 18.25 -5.10
C SER A 95 -8.96 17.64 -3.75
N LEU A 96 -8.98 16.32 -3.68
CA LEU A 96 -9.13 15.54 -2.45
C LEU A 96 -7.83 14.80 -2.19
N ARG A 97 -7.31 14.87 -0.97
CA ARG A 97 -6.09 14.15 -0.56
C ARG A 97 -6.26 13.48 0.79
N ALA A 98 -5.86 12.23 0.90
CA ALA A 98 -5.87 11.45 2.14
C ALA A 98 -4.56 10.68 2.31
N THR A 99 -4.10 10.49 3.55
CA THR A 99 -2.87 9.76 3.85
C THR A 99 -2.86 9.14 5.24
N ASP A 100 -2.11 8.06 5.39
CA ASP A 100 -1.76 7.42 6.67
C ASP A 100 -0.26 7.57 7.02
N LEU A 101 0.45 8.48 6.34
CA LEU A 101 1.91 8.73 6.36
C LEU A 101 2.78 7.73 5.59
N ASP A 102 2.26 6.57 5.19
CA ASP A 102 2.96 5.60 4.35
C ASP A 102 2.42 5.61 2.91
N LEU A 103 1.13 5.85 2.77
CA LEU A 103 0.37 5.92 1.53
C LEU A 103 -0.35 7.28 1.47
N GLU A 104 -0.32 7.92 0.32
CA GLU A 104 -1.11 9.12 0.01
C GLU A 104 -1.88 8.87 -1.29
N VAL A 105 -3.17 9.20 -1.30
CA VAL A 105 -3.98 9.22 -2.52
C VAL A 105 -4.52 10.64 -2.71
N THR A 106 -4.26 11.19 -3.89
CA THR A 106 -4.81 12.46 -4.36
C THR A 106 -5.69 12.22 -5.58
N GLU A 107 -6.86 12.84 -5.63
CA GLU A 107 -7.71 12.85 -6.81
C GLU A 107 -8.25 14.25 -7.09
N THR A 108 -8.26 14.62 -8.37
CA THR A 108 -8.77 15.92 -8.82
C THR A 108 -10.00 15.74 -9.69
N LEU A 109 -11.06 16.49 -9.41
CA LEU A 109 -12.30 16.51 -10.17
C LEU A 109 -12.69 17.94 -10.55
N ALA A 110 -13.47 18.07 -11.62
CA ALA A 110 -14.01 19.37 -12.03
C ALA A 110 -15.04 19.86 -11.00
N ALA A 111 -15.01 21.16 -10.69
CA ALA A 111 -15.97 21.75 -9.77
C ALA A 111 -16.15 23.25 -10.04
N GLU A 112 -17.31 23.78 -9.68
CA GLU A 112 -17.60 25.21 -9.79
C GLU A 112 -17.06 25.93 -8.55
N THR A 113 -15.86 26.51 -8.67
CA THR A 113 -15.21 27.26 -7.59
C THR A 113 -15.67 28.72 -7.59
N ALA A 114 -16.44 29.11 -6.58
CA ALA A 114 -16.83 30.50 -6.37
C ALA A 114 -15.79 31.25 -5.52
N THR A 115 -15.26 30.59 -4.49
CA THR A 115 -14.19 31.10 -3.64
C THR A 115 -13.15 30.00 -3.48
N ALA A 116 -11.93 30.25 -3.95
CA ALA A 116 -10.82 29.32 -3.78
C ALA A 116 -10.40 29.26 -2.32
N GLY A 117 -10.04 28.07 -1.85
CA GLY A 117 -9.64 27.84 -0.47
C GLY A 117 -9.46 26.37 -0.16
N SER A 118 -9.14 26.07 1.10
CA SER A 118 -8.80 24.72 1.55
C SER A 118 -9.20 24.49 3.00
N THR A 119 -9.52 23.25 3.31
CA THR A 119 -9.75 22.79 4.69
C THR A 119 -9.60 21.27 4.76
N THR A 120 -9.57 20.70 5.95
CA THR A 120 -9.60 19.24 6.14
C THR A 120 -10.88 18.82 6.86
N VAL A 121 -11.45 17.69 6.46
CA VAL A 121 -12.75 17.23 6.99
C VAL A 121 -12.71 15.73 7.30
N PRO A 122 -13.39 15.23 8.35
CA PRO A 122 -13.39 13.80 8.69
C PRO A 122 -13.84 12.92 7.52
N ALA A 123 -12.92 12.10 7.00
CA ALA A 123 -13.08 11.46 5.69
C ALA A 123 -14.27 10.49 5.63
N HIS A 124 -14.37 9.60 6.62
CA HIS A 124 -15.45 8.60 6.70
C HIS A 124 -16.82 9.25 6.87
N MET A 125 -16.92 10.29 7.71
CA MET A 125 -18.17 11.00 7.92
C MET A 125 -18.60 11.78 6.67
N PHE A 126 -17.64 12.42 6.00
CA PHE A 126 -17.90 13.14 4.76
C PHE A 126 -18.38 12.21 3.66
N TYR A 127 -17.71 11.06 3.47
CA TYR A 127 -18.14 10.02 2.54
C TYR A 127 -19.55 9.52 2.85
N ASP A 128 -19.85 9.18 4.10
CA ASP A 128 -21.17 8.68 4.49
C ASP A 128 -22.30 9.70 4.29
N ILE A 129 -22.02 10.99 4.49
CA ILE A 129 -22.97 12.07 4.19
C ILE A 129 -23.24 12.10 2.69
N VAL A 130 -22.19 12.21 1.86
CA VAL A 130 -22.33 12.32 0.39
C VAL A 130 -23.05 11.10 -0.17
N ARG A 131 -22.73 9.89 0.30
CA ARG A 131 -23.38 8.64 -0.10
C ARG A 131 -24.88 8.64 0.17
N LYS A 132 -25.33 9.23 1.28
CA LYS A 132 -26.75 9.27 1.69
C LYS A 132 -27.55 10.41 1.07
N LEU A 133 -26.90 11.35 0.39
CA LEU A 133 -27.60 12.40 -0.34
C LEU A 133 -28.35 11.82 -1.55
N PRO A 134 -29.43 12.47 -2.05
CA PRO A 134 -30.16 12.01 -3.23
C PRO A 134 -29.30 12.06 -4.50
N ASP A 135 -29.50 11.11 -5.40
CA ASP A 135 -28.86 11.10 -6.73
C ASP A 135 -29.17 12.39 -7.51
N GLY A 136 -28.22 12.84 -8.34
CA GLY A 136 -28.33 14.10 -9.11
C GLY A 136 -28.20 15.39 -8.29
N SER A 137 -28.01 15.32 -6.97
CA SER A 137 -27.83 16.52 -6.15
C SER A 137 -26.56 17.30 -6.49
N GLN A 138 -26.68 18.63 -6.47
CA GLN A 138 -25.53 19.54 -6.40
C GLN A 138 -25.17 19.77 -4.93
N ILE A 139 -23.88 19.63 -4.60
CA ILE A 139 -23.36 19.75 -3.25
C ILE A 139 -22.55 21.04 -3.16
N VAL A 140 -22.96 21.93 -2.27
CA VAL A 140 -22.21 23.15 -1.95
C VAL A 140 -21.39 22.91 -0.69
N LEU A 141 -20.08 23.06 -0.81
CA LEU A 141 -19.13 23.03 0.29
C LEU A 141 -18.72 24.49 0.60
N GLU A 142 -18.91 24.93 1.84
CA GLU A 142 -18.64 26.31 2.24
C GLU A 142 -17.90 26.35 3.59
N SER A 143 -16.76 27.02 3.63
CA SER A 143 -16.04 27.40 4.85
C SER A 143 -15.84 28.91 4.86
N ASP A 144 -16.13 29.56 5.97
CA ASP A 144 -15.99 31.01 6.11
C ASP A 144 -14.56 31.46 6.47
N GLY A 145 -13.67 30.51 6.76
CA GLY A 145 -12.27 30.78 7.15
C GLY A 145 -12.10 31.27 8.59
N GLU A 146 -13.16 31.79 9.21
CA GLU A 146 -13.19 32.24 10.60
C GLU A 146 -13.41 31.07 11.57
N ARG A 147 -14.32 30.16 11.21
CA ARG A 147 -14.67 29.00 12.03
C ARG A 147 -14.00 27.75 11.46
N ALA A 148 -13.52 26.88 12.35
CA ALA A 148 -13.00 25.57 12.00
C ALA A 148 -14.14 24.59 11.64
N VAL A 149 -14.97 24.98 10.67
CA VAL A 149 -16.08 24.15 10.18
C VAL A 149 -16.21 24.19 8.65
N LEU A 150 -16.71 23.09 8.10
CA LEU A 150 -17.16 22.98 6.71
C LEU A 150 -18.68 22.75 6.70
N ALA A 151 -19.41 23.67 6.08
CA ALA A 151 -20.83 23.50 5.81
C ALA A 151 -21.02 22.73 4.50
N ILE A 152 -21.82 21.66 4.54
CA ILE A 152 -22.19 20.84 3.39
C ILE A 152 -23.68 21.02 3.15
N ARG A 153 -24.07 21.54 1.99
CA ARG A 153 -25.48 21.75 1.63
C ARG A 153 -25.84 21.00 0.34
N ALA A 154 -27.00 20.34 0.35
CA ALA A 154 -27.59 19.74 -0.83
C ALA A 154 -29.11 19.78 -0.70
N GLY A 155 -29.78 20.57 -1.54
CA GLY A 155 -31.21 20.84 -1.41
C GLY A 155 -31.58 21.37 -0.01
N ARG A 156 -32.42 20.62 0.71
CA ARG A 156 -32.88 20.97 2.06
C ARG A 156 -31.98 20.43 3.18
N SER A 157 -30.96 19.65 2.84
CA SER A 157 -30.03 19.07 3.81
C SER A 157 -28.88 20.04 4.07
N LYS A 158 -28.57 20.25 5.35
CA LYS A 158 -27.41 21.03 5.81
C LYS A 158 -26.68 20.28 6.90
N PHE A 159 -25.39 20.04 6.69
CA PHE A 159 -24.48 19.49 7.68
C PHE A 159 -23.39 20.51 7.97
N THR A 160 -22.85 20.47 9.19
CA THR A 160 -21.69 21.26 9.59
C THR A 160 -20.71 20.32 10.26
N LEU A 161 -19.51 20.17 9.68
CA LEU A 161 -18.46 19.31 10.20
C LEU A 161 -17.33 20.14 10.78
N GLN A 162 -16.77 19.71 11.90
CA GLN A 162 -15.55 20.31 12.45
C GLN A 162 -14.38 20.00 11.52
N THR A 163 -13.51 20.99 11.31
CA THR A 163 -12.36 20.89 10.41
C THR A 163 -11.07 21.12 11.18
N LEU A 164 -9.95 20.76 10.55
CA LEU A 164 -8.62 21.15 10.99
C LEU A 164 -7.93 21.94 9.85
N PRO A 165 -7.01 22.85 10.16
CA PRO A 165 -6.34 23.67 9.15
C PRO A 165 -5.47 22.81 8.24
N GLU A 166 -5.38 23.20 6.96
CA GLU A 166 -4.53 22.54 5.97
C GLU A 166 -3.05 22.52 6.37
N SER A 167 -2.57 23.53 7.09
CA SER A 167 -1.17 23.62 7.56
C SER A 167 -0.74 22.44 8.44
N ASP A 168 -1.70 21.77 9.08
CA ASP A 168 -1.45 20.63 9.95
C ASP A 168 -1.50 19.30 9.16
N PHE A 169 -1.94 19.32 7.90
CA PHE A 169 -2.03 18.15 7.05
C PHE A 169 -0.64 17.76 6.52
N PRO A 170 -0.21 16.50 6.65
CA PRO A 170 1.12 16.08 6.24
C PRO A 170 1.27 16.12 4.71
N ASP A 171 2.46 16.48 4.25
CA ASP A 171 2.83 16.43 2.83
C ASP A 171 3.82 15.28 2.58
N LEU A 172 3.39 14.27 1.82
CA LEU A 172 4.25 13.17 1.43
C LEU A 172 5.06 13.58 0.19
N ALA A 173 6.03 14.49 0.36
CA ALA A 173 6.88 14.98 -0.73
C ALA A 173 7.44 13.81 -1.56
N ALA A 174 7.04 13.70 -2.82
CA ALA A 174 7.32 12.51 -3.61
C ALA A 174 8.82 12.30 -3.91
N GLY A 175 9.61 13.38 -3.82
CA GLY A 175 11.02 13.36 -4.20
C GLY A 175 11.21 13.23 -5.70
N GLU A 176 12.45 12.98 -6.11
CA GLU A 176 12.79 12.69 -7.51
C GLU A 176 12.42 11.24 -7.84
N MET A 177 11.56 11.06 -8.84
CA MET A 177 11.23 9.76 -9.41
C MET A 177 12.17 9.48 -10.56
N THR A 178 13.10 8.55 -10.36
CA THR A 178 14.21 8.28 -11.29
C THR A 178 13.83 7.37 -12.44
N HIS A 179 12.75 6.58 -12.30
CA HIS A 179 12.27 5.68 -13.34
C HIS A 179 10.78 5.87 -13.54
N ALA A 180 10.32 5.75 -14.79
CA ALA A 180 8.91 5.80 -15.12
C ALA A 180 8.59 4.96 -16.36
N PHE A 181 7.44 4.28 -16.33
CA PHE A 181 6.95 3.46 -17.44
C PHE A 181 5.43 3.35 -17.39
N GLY A 182 4.81 3.06 -18.53
CA GLY A 182 3.37 2.82 -18.66
C GLY A 182 3.06 1.33 -18.75
N VAL A 183 1.97 0.90 -18.13
CA VAL A 183 1.48 -0.49 -18.18
C VAL A 183 -0.04 -0.48 -18.32
N PRO A 184 -0.64 -1.33 -19.17
CA PRO A 184 -2.10 -1.47 -19.21
C PRO A 184 -2.66 -1.81 -17.83
N ALA A 185 -3.76 -1.16 -17.44
CA ALA A 185 -4.33 -1.30 -16.11
C ALA A 185 -4.76 -2.75 -15.82
N LYS A 186 -5.31 -3.43 -16.83
CA LYS A 186 -5.66 -4.86 -16.76
C LYS A 186 -4.47 -5.78 -16.47
N ASP A 187 -3.28 -5.43 -16.97
CA ASP A 187 -2.09 -6.25 -16.77
C ASP A 187 -1.57 -6.10 -15.34
N ILE A 188 -1.56 -4.86 -14.79
CA ILE A 188 -1.25 -4.63 -13.37
C ILE A 188 -2.27 -5.30 -12.46
N LYS A 189 -3.56 -5.25 -12.82
CA LYS A 189 -4.62 -5.94 -12.07
C LYS A 189 -4.39 -7.44 -12.07
N SER A 190 -4.13 -8.04 -13.23
CA SER A 190 -3.83 -9.48 -13.35
C SER A 190 -2.59 -9.87 -12.53
N LEU A 191 -1.53 -9.07 -12.60
CA LEU A 191 -0.30 -9.25 -11.81
C LEU A 191 -0.59 -9.20 -10.29
N ILE A 192 -1.40 -8.27 -9.82
CA ILE A 192 -1.79 -8.17 -8.40
C ILE A 192 -2.67 -9.35 -8.00
N ASP A 193 -3.74 -9.63 -8.75
CA ASP A 193 -4.70 -10.70 -8.46
C ASP A 193 -4.00 -12.04 -8.29
N ARG A 194 -3.08 -12.34 -9.21
CA ARG A 194 -2.36 -13.61 -9.29
C ARG A 194 -1.17 -13.72 -8.33
N THR A 195 -0.85 -12.69 -7.54
CA THR A 195 0.26 -12.73 -6.57
C THR A 195 -0.14 -12.37 -5.14
N GLN A 196 -1.11 -11.46 -4.94
CA GLN A 196 -1.38 -10.87 -3.63
C GLN A 196 -1.78 -11.86 -2.54
N PHE A 197 -2.39 -12.99 -2.91
CA PHE A 197 -2.82 -14.02 -1.98
C PHE A 197 -1.63 -14.68 -1.24
N ALA A 198 -0.44 -14.63 -1.83
CA ALA A 198 0.79 -15.17 -1.27
C ALA A 198 1.59 -14.14 -0.45
N ILE A 199 1.08 -12.91 -0.25
CA ILE A 199 1.73 -11.91 0.61
C ILE A 199 1.61 -12.34 2.08
N SER A 200 2.71 -12.25 2.83
CA SER A 200 2.72 -12.51 4.27
C SER A 200 1.83 -11.53 5.04
N THR A 201 1.22 -12.02 6.12
CA THR A 201 0.53 -11.19 7.11
C THR A 201 1.30 -11.11 8.43
N GLU A 202 2.48 -11.73 8.52
CA GLU A 202 3.30 -11.75 9.72
C GLU A 202 4.17 -10.49 9.84
N GLU A 203 4.09 -9.81 10.98
CA GLU A 203 4.83 -8.55 11.20
C GLU A 203 6.34 -8.76 11.38
N THR A 204 6.77 -9.93 11.86
CA THR A 204 8.19 -10.24 12.11
C THR A 204 9.01 -10.37 10.84
N ARG A 205 8.38 -10.79 9.73
CA ARG A 205 8.99 -10.95 8.41
C ARG A 205 8.50 -9.86 7.46
N TYR A 206 8.66 -8.60 7.88
CA TYR A 206 8.08 -7.44 7.20
C TYR A 206 8.45 -7.31 5.70
N TYR A 207 9.63 -7.77 5.28
CA TYR A 207 10.05 -7.80 3.87
C TYR A 207 9.23 -8.76 2.99
N LEU A 208 8.38 -9.62 3.59
CA LEU A 208 7.41 -10.46 2.91
C LEU A 208 6.00 -9.84 2.87
N ASN A 209 5.77 -8.70 3.52
CA ASN A 209 4.46 -8.04 3.62
C ASN A 209 4.18 -7.13 2.42
N GLY A 210 4.62 -7.56 1.24
CA GLY A 210 4.43 -6.85 -0.03
C GLY A 210 4.69 -7.74 -1.25
N ILE A 211 4.52 -7.15 -2.43
CA ILE A 211 4.90 -7.76 -3.71
C ILE A 211 6.27 -7.23 -4.10
N TYR A 212 7.20 -8.13 -4.39
CA TYR A 212 8.49 -7.78 -5.00
C TYR A 212 8.31 -7.58 -6.51
N LEU A 213 8.41 -6.34 -6.96
CA LEU A 213 8.30 -5.92 -8.35
C LEU A 213 9.69 -5.60 -8.90
N HIS A 214 10.11 -6.24 -9.98
CA HIS A 214 11.43 -6.03 -10.57
C HIS A 214 11.49 -6.39 -12.06
N ALA A 215 12.52 -5.91 -12.76
CA ALA A 215 12.84 -6.41 -14.10
C ALA A 215 13.34 -7.86 -14.02
N GLY A 216 12.75 -8.75 -14.81
CA GLY A 216 13.04 -10.18 -14.84
C GLY A 216 13.19 -10.74 -16.25
N GLY A 217 13.06 -12.06 -16.37
CA GLY A 217 13.17 -12.76 -17.64
C GLY A 217 14.62 -12.98 -18.08
N ASN A 218 14.82 -13.18 -19.38
CA ASN A 218 16.14 -13.34 -19.98
C ASN A 218 16.35 -12.32 -21.10
N ALA A 219 17.57 -12.21 -21.64
CA ALA A 219 17.91 -11.22 -22.67
C ALA A 219 17.04 -11.28 -23.94
N LYS A 220 16.38 -12.42 -24.22
CA LYS A 220 15.49 -12.59 -25.38
C LYS A 220 14.03 -12.29 -25.06
N GLN A 221 13.64 -12.39 -23.78
CA GLN A 221 12.28 -12.20 -23.29
C GLN A 221 12.37 -11.49 -21.93
N PRO A 222 12.62 -10.17 -21.92
CA PRO A 222 12.63 -9.38 -20.70
C PRO A 222 11.21 -9.26 -20.16
N THR A 223 11.05 -9.35 -18.84
CA THR A 223 9.75 -9.28 -18.17
C THR A 223 9.71 -8.20 -17.09
N LEU A 224 8.50 -7.71 -16.81
CA LEU A 224 8.19 -7.12 -15.52
C LEU A 224 7.66 -8.24 -14.63
N ARG A 225 8.36 -8.52 -13.53
CA ARG A 225 8.07 -9.66 -12.66
C ARG A 225 7.54 -9.20 -11.32
N ALA A 226 6.48 -9.85 -10.87
CA ALA A 226 5.97 -9.76 -9.51
C ALA A 226 6.14 -11.08 -8.78
N VAL A 227 6.63 -11.02 -7.54
CA VAL A 227 6.77 -12.18 -6.65
C VAL A 227 6.19 -11.87 -5.28
N ALA A 228 5.40 -12.79 -4.74
CA ALA A 228 4.93 -12.74 -3.35
C ALA A 228 5.11 -14.11 -2.70
N THR A 229 5.47 -14.12 -1.42
CA THR A 229 5.58 -15.34 -0.61
C THR A 229 5.36 -15.06 0.87
N ASP A 230 4.74 -16.03 1.56
CA ASP A 230 4.57 -16.06 3.02
C ASP A 230 5.53 -17.06 3.70
N GLY A 231 6.41 -17.67 2.91
CA GLY A 231 7.32 -18.75 3.32
C GLY A 231 6.72 -20.16 3.27
N HIS A 232 5.41 -20.30 3.03
CA HIS A 232 4.74 -21.59 2.81
C HIS A 232 4.30 -21.79 1.37
N ARG A 233 4.05 -20.68 0.66
CA ARG A 233 3.73 -20.65 -0.76
C ARG A 233 4.38 -19.45 -1.42
N LEU A 234 4.56 -19.54 -2.74
CA LEU A 234 5.10 -18.48 -3.56
C LEU A 234 4.26 -18.34 -4.82
N ALA A 235 4.01 -17.11 -5.24
CA ALA A 235 3.44 -16.79 -6.55
C ALA A 235 4.44 -15.92 -7.32
N GLN A 236 4.71 -16.27 -8.57
CA GLN A 236 5.49 -15.45 -9.48
C GLN A 236 4.68 -15.26 -10.77
N VAL A 237 4.56 -14.02 -11.21
CA VAL A 237 3.88 -13.65 -12.45
C VAL A 237 4.79 -12.74 -13.27
N ASP A 238 4.88 -13.03 -14.56
CA ASP A 238 5.66 -12.32 -15.55
C ASP A 238 4.74 -11.64 -16.57
N LEU A 239 4.95 -10.34 -16.79
CA LEU A 239 4.40 -9.58 -17.90
C LEU A 239 5.51 -9.23 -18.90
N PRO A 240 5.20 -8.99 -20.18
CA PRO A 240 6.16 -8.36 -21.09
C PRO A 240 6.73 -7.08 -20.47
N GLN A 241 8.05 -6.91 -20.50
CA GLN A 241 8.67 -5.73 -19.92
C GLN A 241 8.22 -4.46 -20.67
N PRO A 242 7.62 -3.47 -20.00
CA PRO A 242 7.24 -2.21 -20.62
C PRO A 242 8.49 -1.36 -20.91
N ALA A 243 8.40 -0.49 -21.92
CA ALA A 243 9.47 0.44 -22.24
C ALA A 243 9.77 1.36 -21.03
N GLY A 244 11.05 1.49 -20.67
CA GLY A 244 11.49 2.28 -19.51
C GLY A 244 11.62 1.50 -18.19
N ALA A 245 11.19 0.24 -18.14
CA ALA A 245 11.33 -0.60 -16.93
C ALA A 245 12.63 -1.42 -16.87
N ALA A 246 13.47 -1.41 -17.91
CA ALA A 246 14.65 -2.28 -17.99
C ALA A 246 15.66 -2.08 -16.85
N GLU A 247 15.88 -0.82 -16.44
CA GLU A 247 16.84 -0.46 -15.40
C GLU A 247 16.20 -0.24 -14.03
N MET A 248 14.91 -0.59 -13.88
CA MET A 248 14.22 -0.37 -12.61
C MET A 248 14.89 -1.15 -11.47
N PRO A 249 15.02 -0.56 -10.27
CA PRO A 249 15.42 -1.32 -9.10
C PRO A 249 14.34 -2.34 -8.75
N GLY A 250 14.75 -3.44 -8.12
CA GLY A 250 13.80 -4.32 -7.45
C GLY A 250 13.21 -3.61 -6.23
N VAL A 251 11.89 -3.57 -6.12
CA VAL A 251 11.18 -2.85 -5.06
C VAL A 251 10.12 -3.72 -4.41
N ILE A 252 9.88 -3.53 -3.12
CA ILE A 252 8.83 -4.26 -2.39
C ILE A 252 7.65 -3.31 -2.14
N VAL A 253 6.56 -3.53 -2.86
CA VAL A 253 5.33 -2.72 -2.78
C VAL A 253 4.49 -3.23 -1.60
N PRO A 254 4.20 -2.40 -0.57
CA PRO A 254 3.49 -2.85 0.63
C PRO A 254 2.10 -3.42 0.34
N ARG A 255 1.66 -4.40 1.13
CA ARG A 255 0.34 -5.05 1.00
C ARG A 255 -0.82 -4.07 0.93
N LYS A 256 -0.83 -3.02 1.77
CA LYS A 256 -1.88 -2.00 1.76
C LYS A 256 -1.93 -1.26 0.42
N THR A 257 -0.76 -0.85 -0.07
CA THR A 257 -0.57 -0.20 -1.37
C THR A 257 -1.09 -1.07 -2.50
N VAL A 258 -0.75 -2.36 -2.50
CA VAL A 258 -1.25 -3.34 -3.48
C VAL A 258 -2.78 -3.37 -3.49
N GLY A 259 -3.41 -3.49 -2.32
CA GLY A 259 -4.87 -3.53 -2.20
C GLY A 259 -5.57 -2.24 -2.62
N GLU A 260 -4.97 -1.08 -2.36
CA GLU A 260 -5.53 0.20 -2.80
C GLU A 260 -5.37 0.41 -4.30
N VAL A 261 -4.21 0.08 -4.90
CA VAL A 261 -4.03 0.11 -6.36
C VAL A 261 -5.04 -0.79 -7.05
N GLN A 262 -5.22 -2.03 -6.59
CA GLN A 262 -6.18 -2.98 -7.16
C GLN A 262 -7.60 -2.42 -7.24
N ARG A 263 -8.02 -1.66 -6.21
CA ARG A 263 -9.36 -1.08 -6.11
C ARG A 263 -9.55 0.18 -6.95
N LEU A 264 -8.47 0.89 -7.25
CA LEU A 264 -8.47 2.08 -8.10
C LEU A 264 -8.49 1.74 -9.58
N ILE A 265 -8.11 0.51 -9.94
CA ILE A 265 -8.18 0.04 -11.32
C ILE A 265 -9.65 -0.14 -11.71
N GLU A 266 -10.05 0.58 -12.74
CA GLU A 266 -11.36 0.42 -13.38
C GLU A 266 -11.27 -0.61 -14.51
N ASP A 267 -12.37 -1.31 -14.80
CA ASP A 267 -12.45 -2.28 -15.90
C ASP A 267 -12.56 -1.57 -17.26
N ASN A 268 -11.47 -0.92 -17.68
CA ASN A 268 -11.32 -0.26 -18.97
C ASN A 268 -9.88 -0.44 -19.52
N ASP A 269 -9.65 -0.09 -20.78
CA ASP A 269 -8.32 -0.18 -21.42
C ASP A 269 -7.40 1.00 -21.07
N SER A 270 -7.51 1.55 -19.84
CA SER A 270 -6.62 2.63 -19.40
C SER A 270 -5.19 2.13 -19.16
N GLU A 271 -4.25 3.07 -19.24
CA GLU A 271 -2.85 2.84 -18.87
C GLU A 271 -2.59 3.42 -17.47
N ILE A 272 -1.79 2.69 -16.69
CA ILE A 272 -1.25 3.14 -15.41
C ILE A 272 0.19 3.58 -15.63
N ARG A 273 0.49 4.82 -15.29
CA ARG A 273 1.88 5.29 -15.21
C ARG A 273 2.45 4.93 -13.84
N ILE A 274 3.54 4.17 -13.84
CA ILE A 274 4.29 3.78 -12.65
C ILE A 274 5.58 4.60 -12.61
N GLU A 275 5.85 5.23 -11.47
CA GLU A 275 7.07 5.99 -11.22
C GLU A 275 7.74 5.48 -9.95
N LEU A 276 9.07 5.37 -9.95
CA LEU A 276 9.87 4.80 -8.88
C LEU A 276 10.99 5.73 -8.43
N SER A 277 11.25 5.73 -7.14
CA SER A 277 12.48 6.23 -6.53
C SER A 277 13.10 5.13 -5.66
N GLN A 278 14.17 5.45 -4.91
CA GLN A 278 14.79 4.49 -3.98
C GLN A 278 13.84 4.03 -2.86
N GLY A 279 12.91 4.88 -2.44
CA GLY A 279 12.06 4.61 -1.26
C GLY A 279 10.56 4.78 -1.51
N LYS A 280 10.14 5.13 -2.73
CA LYS A 280 8.73 5.37 -3.05
C LYS A 280 8.36 4.80 -4.41
N ILE A 281 7.07 4.50 -4.54
CA ILE A 281 6.40 4.17 -5.79
C ILE A 281 5.19 5.08 -5.95
N ARG A 282 4.92 5.50 -7.18
CA ARG A 282 3.72 6.26 -7.53
C ARG A 282 3.00 5.59 -8.68
N PHE A 283 1.69 5.48 -8.54
CA PHE A 283 0.76 5.02 -9.56
C PHE A 283 -0.12 6.20 -9.96
N THR A 284 -0.17 6.52 -11.26
CA THR A 284 -1.06 7.54 -11.81
C THR A 284 -2.08 6.87 -12.71
N LEU A 285 -3.36 6.97 -12.34
CA LEU A 285 -4.52 6.41 -13.04
C LEU A 285 -5.48 7.55 -13.37
N GLY A 286 -5.35 8.14 -14.57
CA GLY A 286 -6.14 9.31 -14.96
C GLY A 286 -5.94 10.50 -14.02
N GLN A 287 -6.96 10.85 -13.24
CA GLN A 287 -6.91 11.95 -12.26
C GLN A 287 -6.52 11.49 -10.85
N VAL A 288 -6.34 10.19 -10.63
CA VAL A 288 -5.94 9.62 -9.34
C VAL A 288 -4.43 9.42 -9.32
N VAL A 289 -3.79 9.91 -8.27
CA VAL A 289 -2.37 9.72 -7.98
C VAL A 289 -2.23 9.07 -6.62
N LEU A 290 -1.69 7.86 -6.59
CA LEU A 290 -1.37 7.12 -5.37
C LEU A 290 0.15 7.08 -5.21
N THR A 291 0.66 7.61 -4.11
CA THR A 291 2.09 7.57 -3.75
C THR A 291 2.28 6.77 -2.48
N SER A 292 3.21 5.82 -2.47
CA SER A 292 3.49 4.96 -1.32
C SER A 292 4.97 4.91 -1.02
N LYS A 293 5.32 4.78 0.26
CA LYS A 293 6.64 4.26 0.64
C LYS A 293 6.78 2.81 0.15
N LEU A 294 8.02 2.43 -0.11
CA LEU A 294 8.42 1.04 -0.34
C LEU A 294 8.84 0.40 0.99
N ILE A 295 8.78 -0.92 1.08
CA ILE A 295 9.36 -1.63 2.23
C ILE A 295 10.88 -1.58 2.09
N ASP A 296 11.55 -1.00 3.08
CA ASP A 296 13.01 -0.95 3.16
C ASP A 296 13.55 -2.29 3.66
N GLY A 297 13.86 -3.19 2.73
CA GLY A 297 14.40 -4.50 3.01
C GLY A 297 14.79 -5.26 1.74
N THR A 298 15.61 -6.29 1.91
CA THR A 298 16.02 -7.16 0.81
C THR A 298 15.05 -8.33 0.69
N PHE A 299 14.38 -8.43 -0.45
CA PHE A 299 13.55 -9.60 -0.74
C PHE A 299 14.43 -10.85 -0.87
N PRO A 300 14.02 -12.02 -0.33
CA PRO A 300 14.84 -13.23 -0.41
C PRO A 300 15.16 -13.65 -1.85
N ASP A 301 16.27 -14.39 -2.02
CA ASP A 301 16.61 -15.06 -3.28
C ASP A 301 15.62 -16.21 -3.56
N TYR A 302 14.45 -15.82 -4.06
CA TYR A 302 13.32 -16.72 -4.29
C TYR A 302 13.58 -17.73 -5.40
N GLY A 303 14.53 -17.47 -6.29
CA GLY A 303 14.89 -18.40 -7.37
C GLY A 303 15.33 -19.76 -6.83
N ARG A 304 15.91 -19.78 -5.62
CA ARG A 304 16.35 -21.01 -4.94
C ARG A 304 15.21 -21.91 -4.47
N VAL A 305 14.01 -21.36 -4.25
CA VAL A 305 12.86 -22.15 -3.79
C VAL A 305 12.00 -22.69 -4.93
N ILE A 306 12.20 -22.18 -6.16
CA ILE A 306 11.48 -22.66 -7.35
C ILE A 306 12.17 -23.94 -7.85
N PRO A 307 11.53 -25.11 -7.70
CA PRO A 307 12.15 -26.38 -8.05
C PRO A 307 12.35 -26.49 -9.57
N GLN A 308 13.55 -26.96 -9.97
CA GLN A 308 13.92 -27.12 -11.39
C GLN A 308 13.86 -28.58 -11.86
N ASN A 309 13.89 -29.52 -10.91
CA ASN A 309 14.09 -30.95 -11.18
C ASN A 309 12.96 -31.82 -10.60
N ASN A 310 11.73 -31.30 -10.51
CA ASN A 310 10.58 -32.14 -10.23
C ASN A 310 10.37 -33.11 -11.39
N ASP A 311 10.38 -34.41 -11.11
CA ASP A 311 10.41 -35.50 -12.08
C ASP A 311 9.06 -36.20 -12.24
N LYS A 312 8.07 -35.85 -11.42
CA LYS A 312 6.71 -36.42 -11.45
C LYS A 312 5.73 -35.35 -11.88
N GLU A 313 4.91 -35.64 -12.87
CA GLU A 313 3.93 -34.70 -13.40
C GLU A 313 2.52 -35.25 -13.18
N LEU A 314 1.70 -34.47 -12.48
CA LEU A 314 0.27 -34.69 -12.25
C LEU A 314 -0.50 -33.64 -13.05
N VAL A 315 -1.38 -34.07 -13.93
CA VAL A 315 -2.27 -33.20 -14.70
C VAL A 315 -3.71 -33.42 -14.25
N VAL A 316 -4.40 -32.33 -13.92
CA VAL A 316 -5.77 -32.37 -13.41
C VAL A 316 -6.65 -31.34 -14.13
N ASP A 317 -7.94 -31.66 -14.26
CA ASP A 317 -8.95 -30.63 -14.49
C ASP A 317 -9.02 -29.74 -13.23
N LYS A 318 -8.83 -28.44 -13.43
CA LYS A 318 -8.77 -27.43 -12.37
C LYS A 318 -10.07 -27.38 -11.58
N ALA A 319 -11.23 -27.42 -12.25
CA ALA A 319 -12.52 -27.25 -11.61
C ALA A 319 -12.86 -28.47 -10.76
N ASP A 320 -12.66 -29.68 -11.29
CA ASP A 320 -12.90 -30.92 -10.58
C ASP A 320 -11.95 -31.07 -9.38
N PHE A 321 -10.66 -30.78 -9.57
CA PHE A 321 -9.67 -30.81 -8.50
C PHE A 321 -10.01 -29.81 -7.39
N ALA A 322 -10.30 -28.55 -7.73
CA ALA A 322 -10.66 -27.54 -6.73
C ALA A 322 -11.94 -27.91 -5.97
N ALA A 323 -12.97 -28.39 -6.66
CA ALA A 323 -14.22 -28.79 -6.05
C ALA A 323 -14.05 -29.99 -5.10
N ALA A 324 -13.23 -30.97 -5.48
CA ALA A 324 -12.93 -32.12 -4.63
C ALA A 324 -12.10 -31.72 -3.39
N VAL A 325 -11.08 -30.87 -3.55
CA VAL A 325 -10.31 -30.33 -2.42
C VAL A 325 -11.21 -29.57 -1.44
N ASP A 326 -12.12 -28.74 -1.95
CA ASP A 326 -13.09 -28.00 -1.13
C ASP A 326 -14.01 -28.94 -0.34
N ARG A 327 -14.60 -29.94 -1.02
CA ARG A 327 -15.46 -30.96 -0.39
C ARG A 327 -14.74 -31.73 0.71
N VAL A 328 -13.58 -32.32 0.44
CA VAL A 328 -12.86 -33.12 1.46
C VAL A 328 -12.37 -32.25 2.62
N SER A 329 -12.06 -30.98 2.37
CA SER A 329 -11.61 -30.07 3.43
C SER A 329 -12.72 -29.53 4.31
N THR A 330 -14.00 -29.76 3.98
CA THR A 330 -15.15 -29.31 4.78
C THR A 330 -15.16 -29.89 6.20
N ILE A 331 -14.61 -31.09 6.38
CA ILE A 331 -14.47 -31.74 7.70
C ILE A 331 -13.25 -31.25 8.50
N SER A 332 -12.38 -30.43 7.90
CA SER A 332 -11.21 -29.84 8.56
C SER A 332 -11.64 -28.78 9.57
N SER A 333 -10.92 -28.67 10.68
CA SER A 333 -10.98 -27.49 11.53
C SER A 333 -10.06 -26.38 11.03
N GLU A 334 -10.18 -25.16 11.56
CA GLU A 334 -9.22 -24.08 11.27
C GLU A 334 -7.79 -24.41 11.68
N ARG A 335 -7.60 -25.34 12.63
CA ARG A 335 -6.29 -25.78 13.12
C ARG A 335 -5.65 -26.87 12.24
N GLY A 336 -6.42 -27.56 11.41
CA GLY A 336 -6.00 -28.80 10.75
C GLY A 336 -6.28 -28.86 9.25
N ARG A 337 -5.86 -27.85 8.48
CA ARG A 337 -6.15 -27.72 7.04
C ARG A 337 -5.33 -28.64 6.12
N ALA A 338 -4.82 -29.76 6.63
CA ALA A 338 -4.00 -30.65 5.83
C ALA A 338 -4.88 -31.59 4.99
N VAL A 339 -4.66 -31.59 3.67
CA VAL A 339 -5.22 -32.57 2.74
C VAL A 339 -4.09 -33.46 2.22
N LYS A 340 -4.27 -34.77 2.33
CA LYS A 340 -3.36 -35.77 1.78
C LYS A 340 -3.79 -36.10 0.36
N LEU A 341 -2.84 -36.02 -0.57
CA LEU A 341 -2.93 -36.48 -1.95
C LEU A 341 -2.18 -37.81 -2.03
N ALA A 342 -2.91 -38.91 -2.23
CA ALA A 342 -2.34 -40.22 -2.52
C ALA A 342 -2.42 -40.48 -4.03
N LEU A 343 -1.26 -40.42 -4.69
CA LEU A 343 -1.10 -40.55 -6.13
C LEU A 343 -0.75 -41.99 -6.51
N ALA A 344 -1.40 -42.48 -7.56
CA ALA A 344 -1.09 -43.72 -8.25
C ALA A 344 -1.29 -43.52 -9.75
N PRO A 345 -0.75 -44.39 -10.64
CA PRO A 345 -0.96 -44.24 -12.07
C PRO A 345 -2.45 -44.12 -12.44
N GLY A 346 -2.81 -43.01 -13.09
CA GLY A 346 -4.18 -42.68 -13.50
C GLY A 346 -5.15 -42.22 -12.40
N LYS A 347 -4.69 -42.10 -11.15
CA LYS A 347 -5.57 -41.94 -9.98
C LYS A 347 -5.00 -41.02 -8.91
N LEU A 348 -5.84 -40.12 -8.40
CA LEU A 348 -5.58 -39.30 -7.24
C LEU A 348 -6.67 -39.55 -6.18
N VAL A 349 -6.26 -39.88 -4.95
CA VAL A 349 -7.16 -39.95 -3.81
C VAL A 349 -6.84 -38.81 -2.85
N LEU A 350 -7.81 -37.93 -2.66
CA LEU A 350 -7.79 -36.87 -1.68
C LEU A 350 -8.35 -37.38 -0.35
N SER A 351 -7.67 -37.11 0.76
CA SER A 351 -8.18 -37.47 2.08
C SER A 351 -7.87 -36.43 3.14
N VAL A 352 -8.81 -36.26 4.06
CA VAL A 352 -8.68 -35.41 5.25
C VAL A 352 -9.15 -36.23 6.44
N THR A 353 -8.43 -36.13 7.56
CA THR A 353 -8.79 -36.78 8.82
C THR A 353 -8.78 -35.74 9.92
N ASN A 354 -9.92 -35.57 10.59
CA ASN A 354 -10.10 -34.72 11.74
C ASN A 354 -10.52 -35.58 12.94
N PRO A 355 -9.74 -35.64 14.04
CA PRO A 355 -10.07 -36.43 15.23
C PRO A 355 -11.47 -36.17 15.80
N ASP A 356 -11.97 -34.94 15.65
CA ASP A 356 -13.25 -34.51 16.24
C ASP A 356 -14.44 -34.68 15.27
N SER A 357 -14.18 -34.62 13.95
CA SER A 357 -15.23 -34.50 12.93
C SER A 357 -15.29 -35.68 11.94
N GLY A 358 -14.34 -36.61 12.01
CA GLY A 358 -14.29 -37.81 11.17
C GLY A 358 -13.31 -37.69 10.01
N SER A 359 -13.56 -38.42 8.93
CA SER A 359 -12.71 -38.49 7.74
C SER A 359 -13.51 -38.30 6.46
N ALA A 360 -12.88 -37.69 5.46
CA ALA A 360 -13.43 -37.52 4.12
C ALA A 360 -12.41 -38.06 3.13
N THR A 361 -12.91 -38.70 2.07
CA THR A 361 -12.08 -39.25 1.01
C THR A 361 -12.81 -39.07 -0.31
N GLU A 362 -12.08 -38.64 -1.32
CA GLU A 362 -12.61 -38.47 -2.66
C GLU A 362 -11.55 -38.90 -3.68
N GLU A 363 -12.01 -39.48 -4.78
CA GLU A 363 -11.16 -40.02 -5.84
C GLU A 363 -11.39 -39.26 -7.14
N LEU A 364 -10.29 -38.98 -7.84
CA LEU A 364 -10.27 -38.31 -9.13
C LEU A 364 -9.48 -39.16 -10.13
N GLU A 365 -10.01 -39.28 -11.34
CA GLU A 365 -9.23 -39.72 -12.50
C GLU A 365 -8.33 -38.57 -12.95
N VAL A 366 -7.04 -38.83 -13.10
CA VAL A 366 -6.02 -37.81 -13.39
C VAL A 366 -4.97 -38.36 -14.36
N GLU A 367 -4.25 -37.50 -15.07
CA GLU A 367 -3.08 -37.94 -15.84
C GLU A 367 -1.86 -37.94 -14.91
N TYR A 368 -1.43 -39.13 -14.51
CA TYR A 368 -0.23 -39.36 -13.71
C TYR A 368 0.37 -40.72 -14.08
N ALA A 369 1.65 -40.76 -14.40
CA ALA A 369 2.33 -41.96 -14.90
C ALA A 369 3.55 -42.39 -14.09
N ALA A 370 3.86 -41.69 -13.00
CA ALA A 370 5.02 -41.97 -12.16
C ALA A 370 4.67 -42.93 -11.00
N ASP A 371 5.68 -43.26 -10.19
CA ASP A 371 5.53 -44.10 -9.00
C ASP A 371 4.54 -43.49 -8.00
N ALA A 372 3.92 -44.35 -7.20
CA ALA A 372 2.97 -43.92 -6.18
C ALA A 372 3.63 -42.96 -5.17
N LEU A 373 2.89 -41.91 -4.79
CA LEU A 373 3.39 -40.83 -3.93
C LEU A 373 2.29 -40.35 -2.99
N ASP A 374 2.61 -40.30 -1.69
CA ASP A 374 1.76 -39.66 -0.68
C ASP A 374 2.36 -38.30 -0.33
N ILE A 375 1.60 -37.21 -0.51
CA ILE A 375 2.04 -35.86 -0.18
C ILE A 375 0.90 -35.04 0.45
N GLY A 376 1.24 -34.20 1.42
CA GLY A 376 0.27 -33.38 2.15
C GLY A 376 0.39 -31.90 1.80
N PHE A 377 -0.73 -31.19 1.73
CA PHE A 377 -0.75 -29.74 1.55
C PHE A 377 -1.80 -29.06 2.42
N ASN A 378 -1.65 -27.75 2.60
CA ASN A 378 -2.72 -26.93 3.15
C ASN A 378 -3.81 -26.76 2.07
N SER A 379 -5.04 -27.22 2.34
CA SER A 379 -6.16 -27.17 1.40
C SER A 379 -6.50 -25.73 0.98
N ARG A 380 -6.43 -24.77 1.90
CA ARG A 380 -6.63 -23.34 1.61
C ARG A 380 -5.63 -22.86 0.56
N TYR A 381 -4.38 -23.29 0.66
CA TYR A 381 -3.33 -22.84 -0.25
C TYR A 381 -3.48 -23.46 -1.63
N LEU A 382 -3.90 -24.74 -1.71
CA LEU A 382 -4.26 -25.37 -2.98
C LEU A 382 -5.42 -24.64 -3.65
N LEU A 383 -6.49 -24.32 -2.91
CA LEU A 383 -7.65 -23.60 -3.44
C LEU A 383 -7.30 -22.18 -3.90
N ASP A 384 -6.52 -21.45 -3.11
CA ASP A 384 -6.07 -20.11 -3.47
C ASP A 384 -5.23 -20.13 -4.77
N ILE A 385 -4.37 -21.14 -4.96
CA ILE A 385 -3.57 -21.34 -6.20
C ILE A 385 -4.46 -21.75 -7.37
N ALA A 386 -5.36 -22.73 -7.16
CA ALA A 386 -6.27 -23.21 -8.20
C ALA A 386 -7.14 -22.07 -8.75
N ALA A 387 -7.57 -21.14 -7.90
CA ALA A 387 -8.32 -19.95 -8.31
C ALA A 387 -7.53 -18.99 -9.22
N GLN A 388 -6.19 -19.08 -9.27
CA GLN A 388 -5.34 -18.24 -10.12
C GLN A 388 -4.94 -18.90 -11.45
N ILE A 389 -5.27 -20.17 -11.65
CA ILE A 389 -5.06 -20.87 -12.92
C ILE A 389 -6.16 -20.41 -13.90
N GLU A 390 -5.77 -19.82 -15.02
CA GLU A 390 -6.69 -19.20 -15.98
C GLU A 390 -7.39 -20.27 -16.84
N GLY A 391 -6.63 -21.23 -17.37
CA GLY A 391 -7.09 -22.34 -18.18
C GLY A 391 -7.83 -23.43 -17.39
N GLU A 392 -8.24 -24.47 -18.10
CA GLU A 392 -9.01 -25.59 -17.54
C GLU A 392 -8.10 -26.64 -16.89
N VAL A 393 -6.83 -26.71 -17.30
CA VAL A 393 -5.91 -27.77 -16.89
C VAL A 393 -4.76 -27.20 -16.05
N ALA A 394 -4.61 -27.75 -14.84
CA ALA A 394 -3.50 -27.46 -13.95
C ALA A 394 -2.46 -28.60 -14.01
N VAL A 395 -1.19 -28.23 -13.99
CA VAL A 395 -0.05 -29.17 -13.95
C VAL A 395 0.70 -28.96 -12.64
N LEU A 396 0.79 -30.03 -11.84
CA LEU A 396 1.56 -30.09 -10.61
C LEU A 396 2.80 -30.94 -10.86
N ARG A 397 3.98 -30.34 -10.70
CA ARG A 397 5.26 -31.07 -10.77
C ARG A 397 5.79 -31.32 -9.38
N LEU A 398 6.01 -32.59 -9.07
CA LEU A 398 6.39 -33.10 -7.76
C LEU A 398 7.75 -33.81 -7.82
N ALA A 399 8.40 -33.96 -6.66
CA ALA A 399 9.61 -34.77 -6.50
C ALA A 399 9.37 -35.84 -5.42
N ASP A 400 9.83 -35.60 -4.19
CA ASP A 400 9.55 -36.41 -3.00
C ASP A 400 8.55 -35.68 -2.05
N PRO A 401 7.96 -36.38 -1.05
CA PRO A 401 6.96 -35.79 -0.16
C PRO A 401 7.40 -34.56 0.66
N GLY A 402 8.71 -34.35 0.80
CA GLY A 402 9.28 -33.21 1.54
C GLY A 402 9.67 -32.02 0.65
N SER A 403 9.68 -32.20 -0.67
CA SER A 403 10.15 -31.20 -1.62
C SER A 403 9.05 -30.23 -2.06
N PRO A 404 9.40 -28.97 -2.39
CA PRO A 404 8.46 -28.01 -2.96
C PRO A 404 7.82 -28.54 -4.24
N THR A 405 6.53 -28.26 -4.41
CA THR A 405 5.76 -28.59 -5.61
C THR A 405 5.55 -27.34 -6.46
N LEU A 406 5.83 -27.46 -7.76
CA LEU A 406 5.56 -26.41 -8.74
C LEU A 406 4.18 -26.63 -9.36
N ILE A 407 3.35 -25.59 -9.37
CA ILE A 407 1.99 -25.63 -9.91
C ILE A 407 1.90 -24.55 -11.00
N GLN A 408 1.42 -24.94 -12.18
CA GLN A 408 1.28 -24.04 -13.33
C GLN A 408 0.02 -24.36 -14.12
N ASP A 409 -0.42 -23.38 -14.89
CA ASP A 409 -1.36 -23.61 -15.99
C ASP A 409 -0.63 -24.38 -17.10
N ARG A 410 -1.31 -25.34 -17.73
CA ARG A 410 -0.71 -26.16 -18.80
C ARG A 410 -0.28 -25.30 -20.00
N ASP A 411 -1.12 -24.37 -20.39
CA ASP A 411 -1.01 -23.64 -21.66
C ASP A 411 -0.42 -22.24 -21.45
N ASN A 412 -0.59 -21.64 -20.26
CA ASN A 412 -0.04 -20.33 -19.92
C ASN A 412 1.06 -20.39 -18.84
N ARG A 413 2.32 -20.31 -19.26
CA ARG A 413 3.49 -20.34 -18.35
C ARG A 413 3.97 -18.96 -17.86
N ASN A 414 3.17 -17.90 -18.07
CA ASN A 414 3.50 -16.56 -17.57
C ASN A 414 3.39 -16.45 -16.04
N ALA A 415 2.81 -17.44 -15.37
CA ALA A 415 2.91 -17.56 -13.92
C ALA A 415 3.33 -18.96 -13.48
N LEU A 416 3.83 -18.99 -12.26
CA LEU A 416 4.09 -20.20 -11.53
C LEU A 416 3.76 -20.01 -10.06
N TYR A 417 3.42 -21.10 -9.42
CA TYR A 417 3.15 -21.17 -8.00
C TYR A 417 4.01 -22.26 -7.38
N VAL A 418 4.57 -22.00 -6.22
CA VAL A 418 5.29 -23.01 -5.43
C VAL A 418 4.52 -23.24 -4.16
N LEU A 419 4.34 -24.51 -3.79
CA LEU A 419 3.67 -24.90 -2.56
C LEU A 419 4.55 -25.84 -1.74
N MET A 420 4.77 -25.48 -0.48
CA MET A 420 5.52 -26.31 0.46
C MET A 420 4.62 -27.42 1.02
N PRO A 421 5.09 -28.68 1.04
CA PRO A 421 4.30 -29.77 1.59
C PRO A 421 4.21 -29.72 3.12
N MET A 422 3.21 -30.41 3.65
CA MET A 422 2.97 -30.65 5.07
C MET A 422 3.07 -32.14 5.34
N ARG A 423 3.47 -32.51 6.57
CA ARG A 423 3.39 -33.90 7.03
C ARG A 423 1.92 -34.29 7.19
N VAL A 424 1.56 -35.46 6.66
CA VAL A 424 0.20 -36.05 6.67
C VAL A 424 0.25 -37.52 7.04
#